data_AF-A0A945W1R8-F1
#
_entry.id   AF-A0A945W1R8-F1
#
_cell.length_a   1.000
_cell.length_b   1.000
_cell.length_c   1.000
_cell.angle_alpha   90.00
_cell.angle_beta   90.00
_cell.angle_gamma   90.00
#
_symmetry.space_group_name_H-M   'P 1'
#
loop_
_entity.id
_entity.type
_entity.pdbx_description
1 polymer ?
#
loop_
_entity_poly.entity_id
_entity_poly.type
_entity_poly.pdbx_seq_one_letter_code
_entity_poly.pdbx_strand_id
1 'polypeptide(L)'
;MKRQKKVDQRKKPETSQITGNSAQRAYKSQRKRNGKMYTAAGGLKNKSSGSPYTNNVKPFGTDALRFEEVLEVDPEGFSINDQLEPQVWFKDRLRAPVKKRLMAIAEDFVEGLPFPATIQDVRFTGSLANYNWSKYSDIDLHIVIDFTELDYNRALVKEMFDAKRLRWNELHDIKIKDYDVEIYVEDTNEEHSSSGIYSILSDEWIQHPEQIDRSIDLETAKKKASDIEQQIASIDRLYDAGEFEKVMRHVDRIKKKIRTMRQAGLDTEAMEFSPENIAFKLLRRNDLLDTLTKLKYKAYDQSMTLDD
;
A
#
# COMPACT_ATOMS: atom_id res chain seq x y z
N MET A 1 -25.18 54.87 40.37
CA MET A 1 -23.83 55.08 39.81
C MET A 1 -23.85 54.86 38.30
N LYS A 2 -23.74 55.91 37.48
CA LYS A 2 -23.68 55.83 36.01
C LYS A 2 -22.25 55.49 35.58
N ARG A 3 -22.02 54.34 34.93
CA ARG A 3 -20.71 53.98 34.35
C ARG A 3 -20.46 54.83 33.09
N GLN A 4 -19.52 55.78 33.15
CA GLN A 4 -18.97 56.44 31.97
C GLN A 4 -18.10 55.46 31.18
N LYS A 5 -18.37 55.31 29.88
CA LYS A 5 -17.50 54.55 28.96
C LYS A 5 -16.24 55.37 28.68
N LYS A 6 -15.06 54.82 28.98
CA LYS A 6 -13.78 55.41 28.56
C LYS A 6 -13.69 55.44 27.04
N VAL A 7 -13.39 56.60 26.48
CA VAL A 7 -13.18 56.82 25.04
C VAL A 7 -11.82 56.24 24.64
N ASP A 8 -11.80 55.45 23.57
CA ASP A 8 -10.58 54.83 23.03
C ASP A 8 -9.68 55.91 22.42
N GLN A 9 -8.48 56.09 23.00
CA GLN A 9 -7.51 57.12 22.61
C GLN A 9 -6.40 56.59 21.69
N ARG A 10 -6.50 55.36 21.17
CA ARG A 10 -5.46 54.79 20.31
C ARG A 10 -5.45 55.48 18.94
N LYS A 11 -4.26 55.87 18.46
CA LYS A 11 -4.05 56.38 17.10
C LYS A 11 -4.54 55.35 16.09
N LYS A 12 -5.47 55.75 15.21
CA LYS A 12 -5.92 54.90 14.11
C LYS A 12 -4.73 54.66 13.17
N PRO A 13 -4.47 53.40 12.76
CA PRO A 13 -3.40 53.10 11.83
C PRO A 13 -3.67 53.80 10.49
N GLU A 14 -2.60 54.28 9.85
CA GLU A 14 -2.68 54.91 8.54
C GLU A 14 -3.24 53.92 7.50
N THR A 15 -4.12 54.42 6.64
CA THR A 15 -4.76 53.64 5.59
C THR A 15 -3.73 53.23 4.55
N SER A 16 -3.39 51.94 4.56
CA SER A 16 -2.51 51.30 3.58
C SER A 16 -2.98 51.57 2.14
N GLN A 17 -2.06 52.00 1.27
CA GLN A 17 -2.29 52.25 -0.16
C GLN A 17 -2.68 50.99 -0.96
N ILE A 18 -2.63 49.80 -0.35
CA ILE A 18 -3.03 48.51 -0.95
C ILE A 18 -4.48 48.16 -0.58
N THR A 19 -5.18 49.02 0.19
CA THR A 19 -6.58 48.79 0.54
C THR A 19 -7.52 49.21 -0.58
N GLY A 20 -8.22 48.24 -1.17
CA GLY A 20 -9.30 48.49 -2.13
C GLY A 20 -9.11 47.94 -3.54
N ASN A 21 -8.02 47.21 -3.80
CA ASN A 21 -7.77 46.44 -5.03
C ASN A 21 -8.91 45.44 -5.33
N SER A 22 -9.19 45.19 -6.63
CA SER A 22 -10.23 44.26 -7.11
C SER A 22 -10.16 42.86 -6.50
N ALA A 23 -8.95 42.31 -6.30
CA ALA A 23 -8.69 41.04 -5.62
C ALA A 23 -9.09 41.08 -4.14
N GLN A 24 -8.85 42.18 -3.42
CA GLN A 24 -9.35 42.34 -2.05
C GLN A 24 -10.87 42.51 -1.99
N ARG A 25 -11.48 43.19 -2.98
CA ARG A 25 -12.94 43.29 -3.09
C ARG A 25 -13.58 41.95 -3.42
N ALA A 26 -12.96 41.14 -4.28
CA ALA A 26 -13.34 39.77 -4.59
C ALA A 26 -13.18 38.85 -3.37
N TYR A 27 -12.08 38.97 -2.62
CA TYR A 27 -11.87 38.20 -1.40
C TYR A 27 -12.86 38.58 -0.29
N LYS A 28 -13.20 39.88 -0.15
CA LYS A 28 -14.25 40.35 0.77
C LYS A 28 -15.66 39.94 0.34
N SER A 29 -15.96 39.91 -0.96
CA SER A 29 -17.26 39.45 -1.47
C SER A 29 -17.43 37.94 -1.30
N GLN A 30 -16.35 37.17 -1.51
CA GLN A 30 -16.27 35.73 -1.25
C GLN A 30 -16.40 35.42 0.26
N ARG A 31 -15.73 36.19 1.14
CA ARG A 31 -15.93 36.08 2.60
C ARG A 31 -17.34 36.48 3.04
N LYS A 32 -18.00 37.46 2.41
CA LYS A 32 -19.41 37.78 2.69
C LYS A 32 -20.37 36.69 2.20
N ARG A 33 -20.06 36.00 1.08
CA ARG A 33 -20.82 34.84 0.60
C ARG A 33 -20.66 33.64 1.54
N ASN A 34 -19.44 33.36 1.97
CA ASN A 34 -19.13 32.22 2.85
C ASN A 34 -19.50 32.49 4.32
N GLY A 35 -19.49 33.75 4.77
CA GLY A 35 -19.92 34.14 6.12
C GLY A 35 -21.42 33.94 6.36
N LYS A 36 -22.25 33.95 5.31
CA LYS A 36 -23.68 33.59 5.42
C LYS A 36 -23.92 32.09 5.60
N MET A 37 -22.90 31.24 5.42
CA MET A 37 -23.02 29.79 5.60
C MET A 37 -22.96 29.37 7.08
N TYR A 38 -22.33 30.16 7.95
CA TYR A 38 -22.05 29.77 9.35
C TYR A 38 -22.63 30.71 10.43
N THR A 39 -23.28 31.83 10.08
CA THR A 39 -23.86 32.76 11.08
C THR A 39 -25.30 33.20 10.82
N ALA A 40 -26.09 32.43 10.07
CA ALA A 40 -27.54 32.65 9.98
C ALA A 40 -28.26 31.81 11.03
N ALA A 41 -28.66 32.43 12.15
CA ALA A 41 -29.60 31.87 13.12
C ALA A 41 -31.06 31.89 12.59
N GLY A 42 -31.24 31.57 11.30
CA GLY A 42 -32.52 31.56 10.61
C GLY A 42 -32.52 30.38 9.65
N GLY A 43 -33.18 29.30 10.07
CA GLY A 43 -33.26 28.05 9.33
C GLY A 43 -33.71 28.26 7.88
N LEU A 44 -33.09 27.50 6.98
CA LEU A 44 -33.55 27.31 5.62
C LEU A 44 -35.00 26.79 5.67
N LYS A 45 -35.99 27.67 5.44
CA LYS A 45 -37.37 27.24 5.22
C LYS A 45 -37.41 26.41 3.93
N ASN A 46 -37.92 25.19 4.05
CA ASN A 46 -38.19 24.25 2.96
C ASN A 46 -36.96 23.70 2.23
N LYS A 47 -36.06 23.06 2.96
CA LYS A 47 -35.44 21.83 2.46
C LYS A 47 -35.93 20.70 3.36
N SER A 48 -36.45 19.62 2.80
CA SER A 48 -36.80 18.42 3.57
C SER A 48 -35.52 17.87 4.22
N SER A 49 -35.25 18.33 5.43
CA SER A 49 -34.10 17.98 6.23
C SER A 49 -34.35 16.64 6.91
N GLY A 50 -33.94 15.55 6.27
CA GLY A 50 -33.55 14.37 7.03
C GLY A 50 -32.23 14.68 7.76
N SER A 51 -32.14 14.33 9.04
CA SER A 51 -30.90 14.40 9.83
C SER A 51 -29.74 13.72 9.07
N PRO A 52 -28.50 14.26 9.09
CA PRO A 52 -27.34 13.56 8.54
C PRO A 52 -26.99 12.28 9.31
N TYR A 53 -27.60 12.09 10.48
CA TYR A 53 -27.62 10.84 11.22
C TYR A 53 -29.07 10.40 11.37
N THR A 54 -29.55 9.57 10.45
CA THR A 54 -30.73 8.75 10.68
C THR A 54 -30.28 7.47 11.37
N ASN A 55 -30.94 7.07 12.46
CA ASN A 55 -30.68 5.77 13.12
C ASN A 55 -30.94 4.55 12.22
N ASN A 56 -31.42 4.77 10.99
CA ASN A 56 -31.44 3.78 9.94
C ASN A 56 -30.23 4.01 9.02
N VAL A 57 -29.28 3.07 9.10
CA VAL A 57 -28.22 2.93 8.10
C VAL A 57 -28.91 2.66 6.77
N LYS A 58 -28.71 3.52 5.76
CA LYS A 58 -29.15 3.18 4.40
C LYS A 58 -28.46 1.88 4.00
N PRO A 59 -29.17 0.90 3.40
CA PRO A 59 -28.52 -0.31 2.92
C PRO A 59 -27.37 0.07 2.00
N PHE A 60 -26.21 -0.51 2.28
CA PHE A 60 -25.00 -0.33 1.50
C PHE A 60 -25.29 -0.68 0.03
N GLY A 61 -25.23 0.30 -0.89
CA GLY A 61 -25.36 0.04 -2.33
C GLY A 61 -26.33 0.90 -3.16
N THR A 62 -26.75 2.09 -2.75
CA THR A 62 -27.71 2.93 -3.53
C THR A 62 -27.11 4.24 -4.07
N ASP A 63 -25.79 4.36 -4.21
CA ASP A 63 -25.18 5.52 -4.86
C ASP A 63 -25.14 5.33 -6.39
N ALA A 64 -25.70 6.29 -7.14
CA ALA A 64 -25.82 6.25 -8.59
C ALA A 64 -24.48 6.47 -9.33
N LEU A 65 -23.39 6.69 -8.57
CA LEU A 65 -22.02 6.90 -9.05
C LEU A 65 -21.13 5.67 -8.90
N ARG A 66 -21.72 4.50 -8.59
CA ARG A 66 -20.97 3.26 -8.49
C ARG A 66 -20.45 2.87 -9.88
N PHE A 67 -19.16 3.08 -10.10
CA PHE A 67 -18.45 2.52 -11.24
C PHE A 67 -18.60 1.00 -11.15
N GLU A 68 -19.15 0.40 -12.21
CA GLU A 68 -19.45 -1.02 -12.35
C GLU A 68 -18.26 -1.74 -13.00
N GLU A 69 -17.05 -1.27 -12.73
CA GLU A 69 -15.86 -2.12 -12.92
C GLU A 69 -15.81 -3.00 -11.68
N VAL A 70 -16.30 -4.22 -11.83
CA VAL A 70 -16.27 -5.20 -10.75
C VAL A 70 -14.86 -5.74 -10.72
N LEU A 71 -14.09 -5.42 -9.66
CA LEU A 71 -12.81 -6.07 -9.37
C LEU A 71 -12.88 -7.55 -9.75
N GLU A 72 -12.03 -7.97 -10.68
CA GLU A 72 -11.96 -9.37 -11.05
C GLU A 72 -11.45 -10.15 -9.85
N VAL A 73 -12.26 -11.12 -9.39
CA VAL A 73 -11.91 -11.99 -8.28
C VAL A 73 -11.91 -13.42 -8.77
N ASP A 74 -10.71 -13.98 -8.88
CA ASP A 74 -10.47 -15.39 -9.04
C ASP A 74 -10.49 -16.09 -7.66
N PRO A 75 -11.55 -16.85 -7.32
CA PRO A 75 -11.68 -17.48 -6.00
C PRO A 75 -10.62 -18.57 -5.76
N GLU A 76 -10.15 -19.24 -6.81
CA GLU A 76 -9.12 -20.28 -6.73
C GLU A 76 -7.78 -19.69 -6.29
N GLY A 77 -7.55 -18.41 -6.56
CA GLY A 77 -6.35 -17.69 -6.11
C GLY A 77 -6.27 -17.47 -4.60
N PHE A 78 -7.25 -17.95 -3.82
CA PHE A 78 -7.31 -17.83 -2.37
C PHE A 78 -7.67 -19.15 -1.66
N SER A 79 -7.76 -20.29 -2.36
CA SER A 79 -8.06 -21.56 -1.71
C SER A 79 -6.89 -22.06 -0.85
N ILE A 80 -7.22 -22.87 0.17
CA ILE A 80 -6.25 -23.62 0.96
C ILE A 80 -6.08 -24.99 0.30
N ASN A 81 -4.85 -25.38 0.04
CA ASN A 81 -4.51 -26.66 -0.59
C ASN A 81 -4.26 -27.73 0.48
N ASP A 82 -4.46 -28.99 0.10
CA ASP A 82 -4.22 -30.16 0.98
C ASP A 82 -2.73 -30.48 1.18
N GLN A 83 -1.88 -29.98 0.27
CA GLN A 83 -0.45 -30.25 0.26
C GLN A 83 0.31 -29.01 -0.22
N LEU A 84 1.59 -28.94 0.15
CA LEU A 84 2.53 -27.99 -0.46
C LEU A 84 2.63 -28.23 -1.97
N GLU A 85 3.04 -27.20 -2.72
CA GLU A 85 3.08 -27.26 -4.19
C GLU A 85 3.90 -28.46 -4.70
N PRO A 86 3.27 -29.49 -5.32
CA PRO A 86 3.94 -30.75 -5.62
C PRO A 86 5.07 -30.65 -6.63
N GLN A 87 5.11 -29.61 -7.47
CA GLN A 87 6.21 -29.40 -8.42
C GLN A 87 7.46 -28.80 -7.76
N VAL A 88 7.31 -28.21 -6.59
CA VAL A 88 8.38 -27.57 -5.81
C VAL A 88 8.83 -28.49 -4.68
N TRP A 89 7.87 -29.12 -3.99
CA TRP A 89 8.08 -29.92 -2.78
C TRP A 89 7.94 -31.43 -3.04
N PHE A 90 8.63 -32.21 -2.24
CA PHE A 90 8.47 -33.67 -2.15
C PHE A 90 8.78 -34.13 -0.72
N LYS A 91 7.77 -34.68 -0.03
CA LYS A 91 7.89 -35.17 1.36
C LYS A 91 8.55 -34.12 2.30
N ASP A 92 8.00 -32.91 2.29
CA ASP A 92 8.44 -31.76 3.11
C ASP A 92 9.87 -31.30 2.87
N ARG A 93 10.45 -31.63 1.71
CA ARG A 93 11.72 -31.08 1.24
C ARG A 93 11.61 -30.51 -0.15
N LEU A 94 12.45 -29.52 -0.44
CA LEU A 94 12.57 -29.03 -1.80
C LEU A 94 13.07 -30.14 -2.73
N ARG A 95 12.49 -30.21 -3.92
CA ARG A 95 13.01 -31.09 -4.96
C ARG A 95 14.43 -30.66 -5.31
N ALA A 96 15.35 -31.62 -5.39
CA ALA A 96 16.77 -31.35 -5.64
C ALA A 96 17.05 -30.41 -6.85
N PRO A 97 16.35 -30.51 -7.99
CA PRO A 97 16.54 -29.57 -9.10
C PRO A 97 16.13 -28.13 -8.76
N VAL A 98 15.08 -27.95 -7.96
CA VAL A 98 14.60 -26.64 -7.52
C VAL A 98 15.61 -26.04 -6.54
N LYS A 99 15.99 -26.80 -5.51
CA LYS A 99 17.02 -26.42 -4.54
C LYS A 99 18.32 -25.96 -5.23
N LYS A 100 18.83 -26.76 -6.17
CA LYS A 100 20.07 -26.45 -6.89
C LYS A 100 19.97 -25.13 -7.67
N ARG A 101 18.83 -24.89 -8.33
CA ARG A 101 18.63 -23.67 -9.11
C ARG A 101 18.49 -22.44 -8.20
N LEU A 102 17.76 -22.55 -7.09
CA LEU A 102 17.61 -21.46 -6.13
C LEU A 102 18.93 -21.07 -5.48
N MET A 103 19.76 -22.05 -5.10
CA MET A 103 21.12 -21.78 -4.60
C MET A 103 21.98 -21.05 -5.64
N ALA A 104 21.98 -21.52 -6.90
CA ALA A 104 22.72 -20.86 -7.97
C ALA A 104 22.27 -19.40 -8.19
N ILE A 105 20.97 -19.12 -8.11
CA ILE A 105 20.44 -17.76 -8.22
C ILE A 105 20.93 -16.88 -7.06
N ALA A 106 20.94 -17.40 -5.83
CA ALA A 106 21.43 -16.67 -4.67
C ALA A 106 22.95 -16.38 -4.77
N GLU A 107 23.73 -17.36 -5.22
CA GLU A 107 25.16 -17.23 -5.47
C GLU A 107 25.44 -16.19 -6.57
N ASP A 108 24.77 -16.28 -7.73
CA ASP A 108 24.91 -15.34 -8.85
C ASP A 108 24.58 -13.90 -8.42
N PHE A 109 23.54 -13.71 -7.60
CA PHE A 109 23.18 -12.38 -7.08
C PHE A 109 24.30 -11.80 -6.21
N VAL A 110 24.87 -12.60 -5.30
CA VAL A 110 25.92 -12.16 -4.38
C VAL A 110 27.25 -11.95 -5.10
N GLU A 111 27.61 -12.80 -6.06
CA GLU A 111 28.79 -12.62 -6.91
C GLU A 111 28.71 -11.36 -7.77
N GLY A 112 27.49 -10.93 -8.14
CA GLY A 112 27.24 -9.68 -8.86
C GLY A 112 27.43 -8.40 -8.03
N LEU A 113 27.66 -8.52 -6.72
CA LEU A 113 27.88 -7.37 -5.84
C LEU A 113 29.31 -6.82 -6.04
N PRO A 114 29.49 -5.47 -5.99
CA PRO A 114 30.81 -4.87 -6.15
C PRO A 114 31.70 -4.97 -4.89
N PHE A 115 31.27 -5.73 -3.89
CA PHE A 115 31.95 -5.94 -2.61
C PHE A 115 31.69 -7.38 -2.14
N PRO A 116 32.60 -7.96 -1.33
CA PRO A 116 32.37 -9.29 -0.77
C PRO A 116 31.21 -9.26 0.21
N ALA A 117 30.31 -10.23 0.10
CA ALA A 117 29.26 -10.47 1.08
C ALA A 117 29.16 -11.98 1.33
N THR A 118 29.01 -12.36 2.59
CA THR A 118 28.91 -13.77 2.99
C THR A 118 27.44 -14.15 3.13
N ILE A 119 27.01 -15.18 2.41
CA ILE A 119 25.69 -15.77 2.60
C ILE A 119 25.70 -16.55 3.91
N GLN A 120 24.88 -16.11 4.85
CA GLN A 120 24.69 -16.79 6.14
C GLN A 120 23.64 -17.90 6.03
N ASP A 121 22.59 -17.64 5.24
CA ASP A 121 21.52 -18.59 4.96
C ASP A 121 20.79 -18.18 3.66
N VAL A 122 20.08 -19.13 3.06
CA VAL A 122 19.16 -18.87 1.94
C VAL A 122 17.83 -19.47 2.32
N ARG A 123 16.82 -18.62 2.50
CA ARG A 123 15.50 -18.98 2.98
C ARG A 123 14.48 -18.93 1.86
N PHE A 124 13.63 -19.94 1.81
CA PHE A 124 12.42 -19.94 1.00
C PHE A 124 11.23 -19.70 1.93
N THR A 125 10.50 -18.62 1.67
CA THR A 125 9.28 -18.26 2.40
C THR A 125 8.12 -17.92 1.44
N GLY A 126 7.07 -17.29 1.97
CA GLY A 126 5.93 -16.84 1.20
C GLY A 126 4.93 -17.94 0.89
N SER A 127 4.08 -17.68 -0.10
CA SER A 127 2.91 -18.53 -0.36
C SER A 127 3.26 -19.93 -0.85
N LEU A 128 4.37 -20.10 -1.59
CA LEU A 128 4.85 -21.42 -2.01
C LEU A 128 5.52 -22.22 -0.89
N ALA A 129 5.92 -21.57 0.21
CA ALA A 129 6.35 -22.23 1.44
C ALA A 129 5.19 -22.43 2.43
N ASN A 130 3.95 -22.38 1.93
CA ASN A 130 2.72 -22.54 2.71
C ASN A 130 1.64 -23.28 1.88
N TYR A 131 0.48 -23.58 2.48
CA TYR A 131 -0.64 -24.30 1.84
C TYR A 131 -1.57 -23.39 1.02
N ASN A 132 -1.33 -22.08 0.99
CA ASN A 132 -2.16 -21.10 0.28
C ASN A 132 -1.55 -20.65 -1.06
N TRP A 133 -0.70 -21.50 -1.65
CA TRP A 133 -0.13 -21.28 -2.97
C TRP A 133 -1.22 -21.30 -4.06
N SER A 134 -0.97 -20.59 -5.16
CA SER A 134 -1.85 -20.53 -6.33
C SER A 134 -1.04 -20.28 -7.60
N LYS A 135 -1.69 -20.21 -8.76
CA LYS A 135 -1.04 -19.80 -10.03
C LYS A 135 -0.47 -18.38 -10.02
N TYR A 136 -0.86 -17.55 -9.04
CA TYR A 136 -0.35 -16.18 -8.86
C TYR A 136 0.81 -16.10 -7.85
N SER A 137 1.27 -17.25 -7.35
CA SER A 137 2.36 -17.31 -6.39
C SER A 137 3.70 -17.10 -7.08
N ASP A 138 4.63 -16.60 -6.29
CA ASP A 138 6.03 -16.32 -6.57
C ASP A 138 6.89 -17.17 -5.61
N ILE A 139 8.12 -17.47 -6.03
CA ILE A 139 9.16 -18.03 -5.15
C ILE A 139 9.86 -16.85 -4.50
N ASP A 140 9.56 -16.63 -3.22
CA ASP A 140 10.22 -15.63 -2.39
C ASP A 140 11.53 -16.19 -1.84
N LEU A 141 12.65 -15.79 -2.48
CA LEU A 141 14.00 -16.24 -2.13
C LEU A 141 14.72 -15.17 -1.30
N HIS A 142 14.88 -15.44 -0.01
CA HIS A 142 15.49 -14.53 0.95
C HIS A 142 16.96 -14.92 1.21
N ILE A 143 17.88 -14.05 0.83
CA ILE A 143 19.32 -14.21 1.04
C ILE A 143 19.68 -13.50 2.33
N VAL A 144 20.16 -14.26 3.33
CA VAL A 144 20.46 -13.72 4.66
C VAL A 144 21.94 -13.37 4.72
N ILE A 145 22.23 -12.13 5.10
CA ILE A 145 23.58 -11.56 5.19
C ILE A 145 23.69 -10.80 6.50
N ASP A 146 24.86 -10.83 7.15
CA ASP A 146 25.11 -9.98 8.32
C ASP A 146 25.47 -8.56 7.86
N PHE A 147 24.58 -7.60 8.08
CA PHE A 147 24.84 -6.21 7.67
C PHE A 147 25.96 -5.56 8.48
N THR A 148 26.22 -6.05 9.69
CA THR A 148 27.27 -5.52 10.56
C THR A 148 28.68 -5.84 10.06
N GLU A 149 28.83 -6.88 9.23
CA GLU A 149 30.09 -7.19 8.55
C GLU A 149 30.40 -6.19 7.42
N LEU A 150 29.39 -5.46 6.92
CA LEU A 150 29.53 -4.55 5.79
C LEU A 150 29.68 -3.10 6.24
N ASP A 151 28.78 -2.61 7.10
CA ASP A 151 28.83 -1.25 7.63
C ASP A 151 28.02 -1.13 8.94
N TYR A 152 28.44 -0.23 9.83
CA TYR A 152 27.71 0.08 11.06
C TYR A 152 26.34 0.74 10.79
N ASN A 153 26.20 1.45 9.66
CA ASN A 153 24.96 2.06 9.22
C ASN A 153 24.06 1.05 8.49
N ARG A 154 23.42 0.18 9.26
CA ARG A 154 22.50 -0.85 8.74
C ARG A 154 21.38 -0.29 7.86
N ALA A 155 20.89 0.91 8.15
CA ALA A 155 19.84 1.54 7.33
C ALA A 155 20.32 1.81 5.90
N LEU A 156 21.55 2.32 5.75
CA LEU A 156 22.16 2.55 4.44
C LEU A 156 22.42 1.23 3.70
N VAL A 157 22.94 0.22 4.41
CA VAL A 157 23.18 -1.13 3.85
C VAL A 157 21.87 -1.73 3.35
N LYS A 158 20.81 -1.62 4.15
CA LYS A 158 19.47 -2.08 3.79
C LYS A 158 18.94 -1.38 2.54
N GLU A 159 19.01 -0.04 2.49
CA GLU A 159 18.57 0.73 1.31
C GLU A 159 19.36 0.37 0.04
N MET A 160 20.67 0.14 0.17
CA MET A 160 21.51 -0.31 -0.93
C MET A 160 21.09 -1.70 -1.44
N PHE A 161 20.90 -2.68 -0.54
CA PHE A 161 20.44 -4.01 -0.94
C PHE A 161 19.02 -3.97 -1.53
N ASP A 162 18.13 -3.15 -0.96
CA ASP A 162 16.79 -2.91 -1.51
C ASP A 162 16.85 -2.38 -2.95
N ALA A 163 17.77 -1.46 -3.25
CA ALA A 163 17.98 -0.97 -4.61
C ALA A 163 18.60 -2.04 -5.54
N LYS A 164 19.55 -2.83 -5.04
CA LYS A 164 20.21 -3.91 -5.81
C LYS A 164 19.24 -5.04 -6.15
N ARG A 165 18.43 -5.49 -5.19
CA ARG A 165 17.40 -6.52 -5.44
C ARG A 165 16.34 -6.02 -6.40
N LEU A 166 15.89 -4.77 -6.28
CA LEU A 166 14.89 -4.19 -7.18
C LEU A 166 15.42 -4.22 -8.62
N ARG A 167 16.64 -3.73 -8.82
CA ARG A 167 17.29 -3.76 -10.14
C ARG A 167 17.49 -5.19 -10.66
N TRP A 168 17.83 -6.14 -9.79
CA TRP A 168 17.97 -7.55 -10.20
C TRP A 168 16.65 -8.12 -10.71
N ASN A 169 15.57 -7.96 -9.93
CA ASN A 169 14.24 -8.46 -10.26
C ASN A 169 13.66 -7.75 -11.52
N GLU A 170 14.02 -6.49 -11.77
CA GLU A 170 13.63 -5.78 -13.01
C GLU A 170 14.38 -6.29 -14.26
N LEU A 171 15.63 -6.71 -14.12
CA LEU A 171 16.48 -7.12 -15.24
C LEU A 171 16.35 -8.60 -15.60
N HIS A 172 15.83 -9.43 -14.69
CA HIS A 172 15.79 -10.88 -14.85
C HIS A 172 14.36 -11.41 -14.71
N ASP A 173 13.91 -12.13 -15.74
CA ASP A 173 12.65 -12.88 -15.75
C ASP A 173 12.97 -14.37 -15.55
N ILE A 174 13.18 -14.77 -14.29
CA ILE A 174 13.56 -16.13 -13.91
C ILE A 174 12.34 -16.89 -13.43
N LYS A 175 12.01 -17.99 -14.12
CA LYS A 175 10.92 -18.89 -13.75
C LYS A 175 11.41 -20.28 -13.36
N ILE A 176 10.84 -20.85 -12.30
CA ILE A 176 11.00 -22.24 -11.91
C ILE A 176 9.61 -22.87 -11.80
N LYS A 177 9.34 -23.87 -12.65
CA LYS A 177 8.02 -24.55 -12.67
C LYS A 177 6.85 -23.58 -12.85
N ASP A 178 7.03 -22.60 -13.73
CA ASP A 178 6.08 -21.53 -14.06
C ASP A 178 5.88 -20.47 -12.97
N TYR A 179 6.59 -20.55 -11.85
CA TYR A 179 6.61 -19.53 -10.81
C TYR A 179 7.79 -18.58 -10.98
N ASP A 180 7.53 -17.28 -10.87
CA ASP A 180 8.55 -16.23 -10.85
C ASP A 180 9.41 -16.34 -9.60
N VAL A 181 10.71 -16.08 -9.74
CA VAL A 181 11.65 -16.03 -8.60
C VAL A 181 11.92 -14.57 -8.25
N GLU A 182 11.53 -14.15 -7.05
CA GLU A 182 11.81 -12.82 -6.52
C GLU A 182 12.88 -12.91 -5.42
N ILE A 183 13.93 -12.10 -5.54
CA ILE A 183 15.01 -12.05 -4.55
C ILE A 183 14.73 -10.96 -3.50
N TYR A 184 14.98 -11.34 -2.25
CA TYR A 184 15.01 -10.48 -1.08
C TYR A 184 16.34 -10.64 -0.35
N VAL A 185 16.80 -9.59 0.33
CA VAL A 185 18.00 -9.63 1.17
C VAL A 185 17.59 -9.23 2.59
N GLU A 186 17.98 -10.04 3.56
CA GLU A 186 17.64 -9.86 4.96
C GLU A 186 18.88 -9.72 5.83
N ASP A 187 18.80 -8.88 6.85
CA ASP A 187 19.79 -8.83 7.92
C ASP A 187 19.60 -10.05 8.85
N THR A 188 20.69 -10.68 9.29
CA THR A 188 20.65 -11.75 10.30
C THR A 188 19.97 -11.30 11.60
N ASN A 189 19.99 -9.99 11.89
CA ASN A 189 19.44 -9.40 13.10
C ASN A 189 17.97 -8.97 12.99
N GLU A 190 17.34 -9.11 11.81
CA GLU A 190 15.92 -8.79 11.63
C GLU A 190 15.04 -9.98 12.03
N GLU A 191 13.99 -9.72 12.84
CA GLU A 191 12.97 -10.74 13.13
C GLU A 191 12.11 -10.95 11.88
N HIS A 192 12.20 -12.14 11.30
CA HIS A 192 11.36 -12.54 10.18
C HIS A 192 10.13 -13.30 10.69
N SER A 193 8.96 -12.66 10.65
CA SER A 193 7.68 -13.31 10.96
C SER A 193 7.02 -13.78 9.66
N SER A 194 7.11 -15.08 9.40
CA SER A 194 6.39 -15.75 8.33
C SER A 194 5.84 -17.07 8.82
N SER A 195 4.74 -17.52 8.24
CA SER A 195 4.10 -18.78 8.62
C SER A 195 4.91 -20.01 8.22
N GLY A 196 5.72 -19.91 7.17
CA GLY A 196 6.60 -20.95 6.67
C GLY A 196 7.96 -20.40 6.23
N ILE A 197 9.03 -20.96 6.80
CA ILE A 197 10.42 -20.59 6.50
C ILE A 197 11.24 -21.87 6.35
N TYR A 198 11.77 -22.10 5.17
CA TYR A 198 12.64 -23.25 4.87
C TYR A 198 14.06 -22.77 4.55
N SER A 199 15.06 -23.26 5.28
CA SER A 199 16.46 -23.03 4.91
C SER A 199 16.84 -23.99 3.78
N ILE A 200 17.14 -23.40 2.62
CA ILE A 200 17.69 -24.13 1.48
C ILE A 200 19.11 -24.61 1.80
N LEU A 201 19.88 -23.80 2.54
CA LEU A 201 21.28 -24.10 2.87
C LEU A 201 21.38 -25.34 3.76
N SER A 202 20.61 -25.39 4.87
CA SER A 202 20.62 -26.55 5.79
C SER A 202 19.62 -27.66 5.41
N ASP A 203 18.79 -27.46 4.38
CA ASP A 203 17.78 -28.43 3.90
C ASP A 203 16.69 -28.75 4.93
N GLU A 204 16.34 -27.79 5.79
CA GLU A 204 15.40 -27.99 6.89
C GLU A 204 14.42 -26.81 7.06
N TRP A 205 13.28 -27.09 7.68
CA TRP A 205 12.33 -26.06 8.07
C TRP A 205 12.83 -25.34 9.31
N ILE A 206 13.03 -24.02 9.21
CA ILE A 206 13.22 -23.15 10.37
C ILE A 206 11.87 -22.98 11.08
N GLN A 207 10.81 -22.79 10.28
CA GLN A 207 9.43 -22.73 10.74
C GLN A 207 8.56 -23.48 9.74
N HIS A 208 7.96 -24.59 10.16
CA HIS A 208 7.09 -25.37 9.29
C HIS A 208 5.70 -24.73 9.22
N PRO A 209 5.08 -24.60 8.02
CA PRO A 209 3.73 -24.06 7.89
C PRO A 209 2.71 -25.01 8.53
N GLU A 210 1.75 -24.44 9.23
CA GLU A 210 0.60 -25.19 9.73
C GLU A 210 -0.55 -25.08 8.73
N GLN A 211 -1.18 -26.21 8.41
CA GLN A 211 -2.41 -26.19 7.64
C GLN A 211 -3.54 -25.74 8.56
N ILE A 212 -4.04 -24.53 8.35
CA ILE A 212 -5.13 -23.98 9.15
C ILE A 212 -6.43 -24.09 8.37
N ASP A 213 -7.41 -24.83 8.89
CA ASP A 213 -8.77 -24.81 8.35
C ASP A 213 -9.46 -23.52 8.79
N ARG A 214 -9.42 -22.50 7.93
CA ARG A 214 -10.04 -21.19 8.16
C ARG A 214 -10.96 -20.83 7.02
N SER A 215 -12.17 -20.39 7.38
CA SER A 215 -13.07 -19.77 6.43
C SER A 215 -12.54 -18.40 6.03
N ILE A 216 -12.44 -18.18 4.73
CA ILE A 216 -11.95 -16.93 4.17
C ILE A 216 -13.13 -15.99 3.92
N ASP A 217 -13.14 -14.84 4.58
CA ASP A 217 -14.15 -13.80 4.35
C ASP A 217 -13.81 -12.94 3.11
N LEU A 218 -14.02 -13.56 1.95
CA LEU A 218 -13.84 -12.91 0.64
C LEU A 218 -14.80 -11.73 0.45
N GLU A 219 -15.97 -11.72 1.08
CA GLU A 219 -16.94 -10.64 0.92
C GLU A 219 -16.43 -9.34 1.56
N THR A 220 -15.90 -9.42 2.78
CA THR A 220 -15.26 -8.29 3.45
C THR A 220 -14.02 -7.82 2.69
N ALA A 221 -13.21 -8.75 2.19
CA ALA A 221 -12.04 -8.40 1.37
C ALA A 221 -12.42 -7.62 0.10
N LYS A 222 -13.44 -8.10 -0.63
CA LYS A 222 -13.98 -7.42 -1.82
C LYS A 222 -14.50 -6.02 -1.49
N LYS A 223 -15.25 -5.85 -0.40
CA LYS A 223 -15.77 -4.55 0.04
C LYS A 223 -14.63 -3.57 0.32
N LYS A 224 -13.57 -4.02 1.02
CA LYS A 224 -12.39 -3.19 1.31
C LYS A 224 -11.63 -2.79 0.05
N ALA A 225 -11.41 -3.74 -0.88
CA ALA A 225 -10.73 -3.47 -2.13
C ALA A 225 -11.52 -2.48 -3.01
N SER A 226 -12.84 -2.68 -3.14
CA SER A 226 -13.70 -1.80 -3.94
C SER A 226 -13.81 -0.38 -3.37
N ASP A 227 -13.77 -0.19 -2.04
CA ASP A 227 -13.68 1.15 -1.43
C ASP A 227 -12.39 1.88 -1.84
N ILE A 228 -11.28 1.15 -1.98
CA ILE A 228 -9.99 1.73 -2.37
C ILE A 228 -9.96 2.04 -3.86
N GLU A 229 -10.46 1.14 -4.70
CA GLU A 229 -10.67 1.36 -6.13
C GLU A 229 -11.50 2.62 -6.41
N GLN A 230 -12.65 2.80 -5.74
CA GLN A 230 -13.47 4.00 -5.89
C GLN A 230 -12.72 5.27 -5.49
N GLN A 231 -11.84 5.19 -4.48
CA GLN A 231 -10.98 6.31 -4.10
C GLN A 231 -9.92 6.60 -5.17
N ILE A 232 -9.37 5.58 -5.84
CA ILE A 232 -8.43 5.76 -6.96
C ILE A 232 -9.13 6.47 -8.12
N ALA A 233 -10.30 5.99 -8.53
CA ALA A 233 -11.09 6.62 -9.61
C ALA A 233 -11.43 8.09 -9.31
N SER A 234 -11.64 8.44 -8.04
CA SER A 234 -11.84 9.83 -7.62
C SER A 234 -10.55 10.67 -7.75
N ILE A 235 -9.39 10.08 -7.47
CA ILE A 235 -8.09 10.74 -7.65
C ILE A 235 -7.78 10.96 -9.12
N ASP A 236 -8.12 10.02 -10.01
CA ASP A 236 -7.95 10.21 -11.46
C ASP A 236 -8.72 11.44 -11.97
N ARG A 237 -9.94 11.66 -11.48
CA ARG A 237 -10.70 12.88 -11.82
C ARG A 237 -10.03 14.16 -11.32
N LEU A 238 -9.34 14.12 -10.19
CA LEU A 238 -8.55 15.26 -9.71
C LEU A 238 -7.34 15.51 -10.59
N TYR A 239 -6.74 14.45 -11.14
CA TYR A 239 -5.65 14.55 -12.10
C TYR A 239 -6.13 15.20 -13.40
N ASP A 240 -7.25 14.76 -13.95
CA ASP A 240 -7.86 15.35 -15.15
C ASP A 240 -8.26 16.82 -14.95
N ALA A 241 -8.60 17.21 -13.71
CA ALA A 241 -8.88 18.59 -13.34
C ALA A 241 -7.61 19.46 -13.15
N GLY A 242 -6.41 18.90 -13.33
CA GLY A 242 -5.14 19.59 -13.13
C GLY A 242 -4.78 19.86 -11.66
N GLU A 243 -5.44 19.20 -10.72
CA GLU A 243 -5.20 19.41 -9.28
C GLU A 243 -4.04 18.55 -8.75
N PHE A 244 -2.88 18.62 -9.42
CA PHE A 244 -1.75 17.71 -9.21
C PHE A 244 -1.24 17.64 -7.76
N GLU A 245 -1.18 18.76 -7.04
CA GLU A 245 -0.79 18.77 -5.63
C GLU A 245 -1.79 18.01 -4.75
N LYS A 246 -3.09 18.08 -5.06
CA LYS A 246 -4.11 17.30 -4.34
C LYS A 246 -3.97 15.84 -4.70
N VAL A 247 -3.77 15.49 -5.97
CA VAL A 247 -3.52 14.12 -6.42
C VAL A 247 -2.39 13.48 -5.61
N MET A 248 -1.21 14.10 -5.55
CA MET A 248 -0.07 13.57 -4.81
C MET A 248 -0.40 13.32 -3.33
N ARG A 249 -1.05 14.28 -2.65
CA ARG A 249 -1.47 14.11 -1.25
C ARG A 249 -2.49 13.00 -1.06
N HIS A 250 -3.46 12.88 -1.95
CA HIS A 250 -4.47 11.83 -1.89
C HIS A 250 -3.85 10.46 -2.13
N VAL A 251 -2.94 10.31 -3.10
CA VAL A 251 -2.20 9.07 -3.35
C VAL A 251 -1.42 8.65 -2.10
N ASP A 252 -0.68 9.56 -1.46
CA ASP A 252 0.10 9.24 -0.26
C ASP A 252 -0.78 8.76 0.90
N ARG A 253 -1.95 9.39 1.06
CA ARG A 253 -2.94 8.98 2.05
C ARG A 253 -3.50 7.58 1.75
N ILE A 254 -3.82 7.27 0.49
CA ILE A 254 -4.32 5.95 0.09
C ILE A 254 -3.24 4.88 0.26
N LYS A 255 -2.00 5.13 -0.18
CA LYS A 255 -0.87 4.22 0.03
C LYS A 255 -0.64 3.95 1.53
N LYS A 256 -0.73 4.97 2.38
CA LYS A 256 -0.65 4.80 3.84
C LYS A 256 -1.80 3.93 4.36
N LYS A 257 -3.04 4.19 3.95
CA LYS A 257 -4.22 3.40 4.32
C LYS A 257 -4.04 1.92 3.93
N ILE A 258 -3.58 1.64 2.70
CA ILE A 258 -3.32 0.28 2.21
C ILE A 258 -2.27 -0.42 3.07
N ARG A 259 -1.15 0.25 3.38
CA ARG A 259 -0.09 -0.31 4.24
C ARG A 259 -0.60 -0.62 5.65
N THR A 260 -1.29 0.32 6.29
CA THR A 260 -1.84 0.13 7.64
C THR A 260 -2.90 -0.97 7.65
N MET A 261 -3.75 -1.04 6.63
CA MET A 261 -4.73 -2.11 6.47
C MET A 261 -4.03 -3.48 6.37
N ARG A 262 -3.04 -3.61 5.48
CA ARG A 262 -2.27 -4.86 5.32
C ARG A 262 -1.60 -5.28 6.63
N GLN A 263 -0.92 -4.35 7.31
CA GLN A 263 -0.26 -4.62 8.59
C GLN A 263 -1.26 -5.12 9.63
N ALA A 264 -2.40 -4.44 9.79
CA ALA A 264 -3.43 -4.85 10.73
C ALA A 264 -3.95 -6.28 10.45
N GLY A 265 -4.01 -6.69 9.18
CA GLY A 265 -4.35 -8.06 8.80
C GLY A 265 -3.27 -9.09 9.15
N LEU A 266 -2.01 -8.76 8.88
CA LEU A 266 -0.85 -9.61 9.18
C LEU A 266 -0.63 -9.80 10.68
N ASP A 267 -0.95 -8.78 11.49
CA ASP A 267 -0.86 -8.83 12.95
C ASP A 267 -1.98 -9.65 13.60
N THR A 268 -3.03 -10.00 12.85
CA THR A 268 -4.09 -10.89 13.35
C THR A 268 -3.66 -12.34 13.32
N GLU A 269 -4.32 -13.20 14.11
CA GLU A 269 -4.13 -14.65 14.01
C GLU A 269 -4.38 -15.17 12.58
N ALA A 270 -5.28 -14.54 11.81
CA ALA A 270 -5.58 -14.91 10.43
C ALA A 270 -4.39 -14.67 9.48
N MET A 271 -3.47 -13.77 9.82
CA MET A 271 -2.27 -13.42 9.05
C MET A 271 -2.54 -13.30 7.55
N GLU A 272 -2.05 -14.26 6.76
CA GLU A 272 -2.16 -14.31 5.30
C GLU A 272 -3.60 -14.48 4.79
N PHE A 273 -4.49 -15.03 5.62
CA PHE A 273 -5.91 -15.27 5.35
C PHE A 273 -6.82 -14.13 5.82
N SER A 274 -6.25 -13.09 6.43
CA SER A 274 -7.04 -11.92 6.87
C SER A 274 -7.73 -11.24 5.68
N PRO A 275 -8.96 -10.72 5.84
CA PRO A 275 -9.66 -9.99 4.79
C PRO A 275 -8.85 -8.79 4.26
N GLU A 276 -8.06 -8.15 5.12
CA GLU A 276 -7.15 -7.06 4.79
C GLU A 276 -6.03 -7.49 3.85
N ASN A 277 -5.36 -8.61 4.13
CA ASN A 277 -4.29 -9.11 3.26
C ASN A 277 -4.85 -9.58 1.91
N ILE A 278 -6.04 -10.18 1.91
CA ILE A 278 -6.74 -10.58 0.68
C ILE A 278 -7.15 -9.36 -0.13
N ALA A 279 -7.70 -8.32 0.51
CA ALA A 279 -8.01 -7.06 -0.15
C ALA A 279 -6.75 -6.44 -0.78
N PHE A 280 -5.61 -6.48 -0.08
CA PHE A 280 -4.33 -6.06 -0.63
C PHE A 280 -3.92 -6.88 -1.87
N LYS A 281 -4.04 -8.22 -1.81
CA LYS A 281 -3.76 -9.11 -2.96
C LYS A 281 -4.68 -8.79 -4.14
N LEU A 282 -5.96 -8.50 -3.92
CA LEU A 282 -6.90 -8.07 -4.97
C LEU A 282 -6.47 -6.76 -5.62
N LEU A 283 -6.08 -5.75 -4.83
CA LEU A 283 -5.57 -4.48 -5.35
C LEU A 283 -4.27 -4.65 -6.14
N ARG A 284 -3.37 -5.57 -5.73
CA ARG A 284 -2.14 -5.90 -6.48
C ARG A 284 -2.49 -6.55 -7.82
N ARG A 285 -3.35 -7.57 -7.81
CA ARG A 285 -3.72 -8.36 -9.01
C ARG A 285 -4.48 -7.57 -10.08
N ASN A 286 -5.19 -6.51 -9.68
CA ASN A 286 -5.90 -5.62 -10.60
C ASN A 286 -5.06 -4.36 -10.95
N ASP A 287 -3.74 -4.39 -10.76
CA ASP A 287 -2.80 -3.29 -11.08
C ASP A 287 -3.09 -1.92 -10.44
N LEU A 288 -3.97 -1.88 -9.42
CA LEU A 288 -4.38 -0.65 -8.77
C LEU A 288 -3.26 -0.01 -7.95
N LEU A 289 -2.37 -0.83 -7.37
CA LEU A 289 -1.20 -0.34 -6.62
C LEU A 289 -0.17 0.34 -7.54
N ASP A 290 0.04 -0.24 -8.72
CA ASP A 290 0.92 0.31 -9.74
C ASP A 290 0.31 1.58 -10.35
N THR A 291 -0.99 1.55 -10.66
CA THR A 291 -1.77 2.72 -11.11
C THR A 291 -1.61 3.91 -10.16
N LEU A 292 -1.79 3.70 -8.85
CA LEU A 292 -1.55 4.74 -7.83
C LEU A 292 -0.13 5.31 -7.88
N THR A 293 0.86 4.45 -8.12
CA THR A 293 2.27 4.85 -8.18
C THR A 293 2.55 5.70 -9.41
N LYS A 294 2.12 5.23 -10.60
CA LYS A 294 2.23 5.94 -11.86
C LYS A 294 1.51 7.29 -11.82
N LEU A 295 0.31 7.34 -11.23
CA LEU A 295 -0.47 8.58 -11.10
C LEU A 295 0.26 9.64 -10.27
N LYS A 296 0.94 9.23 -9.18
CA LYS A 296 1.75 10.15 -8.38
C LYS A 296 2.92 10.73 -9.19
N TYR A 297 3.65 9.89 -9.93
CA TYR A 297 4.77 10.35 -10.74
C TYR A 297 4.29 11.27 -11.86
N LYS A 298 3.26 10.88 -12.60
CA LYS A 298 2.64 11.74 -13.61
C LYS A 298 2.21 13.09 -13.03
N ALA A 299 1.56 13.11 -11.88
CA ALA A 299 1.13 14.35 -11.24
C ALA A 299 2.33 15.22 -10.82
N TYR A 300 3.39 14.61 -10.31
CA TYR A 300 4.62 15.31 -9.98
C TYR A 300 5.25 15.92 -11.24
N ASP A 301 5.45 15.12 -12.29
CA ASP A 301 6.05 15.57 -13.54
C ASP A 301 5.25 16.74 -14.12
N GLN A 302 3.93 16.62 -14.24
CA GLN A 302 3.06 17.70 -14.70
C GLN A 302 3.11 18.94 -13.80
N SER A 303 3.26 18.78 -12.49
CA SER A 303 3.38 19.92 -11.57
C SER A 303 4.71 20.66 -11.68
N MET A 304 5.74 19.99 -12.20
CA MET A 304 7.09 20.54 -12.40
C MET A 304 7.35 20.96 -13.85
N THR A 305 6.58 20.46 -14.82
CA THR A 305 6.65 20.89 -16.22
C THR A 305 6.27 22.36 -16.33
N LEU A 306 7.12 23.13 -17.01
CA LEU A 306 6.84 24.49 -17.43
C LEU A 306 6.62 24.44 -18.94
N ASP A 307 5.37 24.63 -19.36
CA ASP A 307 5.05 24.91 -20.76
C ASP A 307 5.05 26.44 -20.94
N ASP A 308 5.88 26.94 -21.86
CA ASP A 308 6.01 28.37 -22.20
C ASP A 308 4.72 29.00 -22.76
#